data_AF-A0A075GQ71-F1
#
_entry.id   AF-A0A075GQ71-F1
#
_cell.length_a   1.000
_cell.length_b   1.000
_cell.length_c   1.000
_cell.angle_alpha   90.00
_cell.angle_beta   90.00
_cell.angle_gamma   90.00
#
_symmetry.space_group_name_H-M   'P 1'
#
loop_
_entity.id
_entity.type
_entity.pdbx_description
1 polymer ?
#
loop_
_entity_poly.entity_id
_entity_poly.type
_entity_poly.pdbx_seq_one_letter_code
_entity_poly.pdbx_strand_id
1 'polypeptide(L)'
;MLMPMGYMIGQGLVEVSGDEEDIDSLRTTIENHFGNASIPGSGDVYYGYGGAFRCMTEGFGDVAFAKTTSYGDHCEGNDWCLDRSEYRMLEPAFGRVPSHSVMVNADAYGDSKTESITMAFLALNLDLEGKSILESVMGTPGISEVDTSSHLGSYSAAIGSIPGIAAYFEDKYGN
;
A
#
# COMPACT_ATOMS: atom_id res chain seq x y z
N MET A 1 7.19 0.77 -4.03
CA MET A 1 7.86 -0.21 -3.12
C MET A 1 8.04 0.32 -1.69
N LEU A 2 7.31 1.35 -1.26
CA LEU A 2 7.59 1.96 0.04
C LEU A 2 7.32 1.03 1.23
N MET A 3 6.25 0.24 1.21
CA MET A 3 5.92 -0.64 2.34
C MET A 3 6.94 -1.77 2.59
N PRO A 4 7.30 -2.60 1.60
CA PRO A 4 8.33 -3.63 1.80
C PRO A 4 9.66 -3.03 2.26
N MET A 5 10.14 -1.97 1.61
CA MET A 5 11.42 -1.34 1.95
C MET A 5 11.38 -0.68 3.32
N GLY A 6 10.32 0.05 3.64
CA GLY A 6 10.16 0.72 4.92
C GLY A 6 10.11 -0.26 6.08
N TYR A 7 9.40 -1.38 5.90
CA TYR A 7 9.42 -2.47 6.87
C TYR A 7 10.83 -3.05 7.02
N MET A 8 11.49 -3.44 5.92
CA MET A 8 12.80 -4.09 6.00
C MET A 8 13.88 -3.18 6.60
N ILE A 9 13.90 -1.90 6.23
CA ILE A 9 14.82 -0.91 6.81
C ILE A 9 14.49 -0.69 8.29
N GLY A 10 13.22 -0.48 8.63
CA GLY A 10 12.78 -0.26 10.02
C GLY A 10 13.03 -1.46 10.94
N GLN A 11 13.13 -2.67 10.40
CA GLN A 11 13.51 -3.88 11.14
C GLN A 11 15.01 -4.19 11.09
N GLY A 12 15.83 -3.36 10.43
CA GLY A 12 17.27 -3.59 10.27
C GLY A 12 17.64 -4.77 9.37
N LEU A 13 16.72 -5.22 8.50
CA LEU A 13 16.95 -6.27 7.50
C LEU A 13 17.67 -5.74 6.25
N VAL A 14 17.50 -4.45 5.97
CA VAL A 14 18.16 -3.73 4.87
C VAL A 14 18.81 -2.48 5.43
N GLU A 15 20.11 -2.32 5.20
CA GLU A 15 20.83 -1.09 5.56
C GLU A 15 20.71 -0.06 4.43
N VAL A 16 20.48 1.21 4.80
CA VAL A 16 20.40 2.31 3.84
C VAL A 16 21.75 2.49 3.16
N SER A 17 21.73 2.55 1.83
CA SER A 17 22.88 2.90 1.01
C SER A 17 22.72 4.31 0.47
N GLY A 18 23.55 5.24 0.93
CA GLY A 18 23.54 6.64 0.51
C GLY A 18 23.27 7.59 1.66
N ASP A 19 22.72 8.75 1.35
CA ASP A 19 22.29 9.76 2.32
C ASP A 19 20.92 9.40 2.91
N GLU A 20 20.82 9.33 4.24
CA GLU A 20 19.58 9.03 4.95
C GLU A 20 18.52 10.14 4.81
N GLU A 21 18.93 11.35 4.42
CA GLU A 21 18.04 12.50 4.22
C GLU A 21 17.61 12.67 2.75
N ASP A 22 18.12 11.84 1.83
CA ASP A 22 17.79 11.88 0.40
C ASP A 22 16.90 10.69 -0.01
N ILE A 23 15.77 11.00 -0.66
CA ILE A 23 14.83 10.00 -1.17
C ILE A 23 15.44 9.17 -2.31
N ASP A 24 16.40 9.72 -3.05
CA ASP A 24 17.08 9.02 -4.14
C ASP A 24 17.94 7.85 -3.61
N SER A 25 18.37 7.90 -2.33
CA SER A 25 19.06 6.81 -1.65
C SER A 25 18.20 5.55 -1.53
N LEU A 26 16.86 5.66 -1.58
CA LEU A 26 16.00 4.48 -1.58
C LEU A 26 16.28 3.59 -2.80
N ARG A 27 16.45 4.19 -3.98
CA ARG A 27 16.71 3.43 -5.21
C ARG A 27 18.05 2.71 -5.11
N THR A 28 19.10 3.43 -4.72
CA THR A 28 20.44 2.87 -4.51
C THR A 28 20.43 1.75 -3.47
N THR A 29 19.67 1.91 -2.39
CA THR A 29 19.48 0.88 -1.35
C THR A 29 18.87 -0.40 -1.92
N ILE A 30 17.83 -0.29 -2.76
CA ILE A 30 17.18 -1.44 -3.39
C ILE A 30 18.17 -2.15 -4.34
N GLU A 31 18.84 -1.39 -5.21
CA GLU A 31 19.78 -1.94 -6.20
C GLU A 31 20.97 -2.62 -5.49
N ASN A 32 21.50 -2.05 -4.40
CA ASN A 32 22.59 -2.66 -3.64
C ASN A 32 22.17 -3.92 -2.88
N HIS A 33 20.97 -3.94 -2.30
CA HIS A 33 20.51 -5.08 -1.50
C HIS A 33 20.08 -6.26 -2.37
N PHE A 34 19.33 -6.01 -3.44
CA PHE A 34 18.75 -7.04 -4.30
C PHE A 34 19.58 -7.32 -5.56
N GLY A 35 20.57 -6.49 -5.89
CA GLY A 35 21.42 -6.62 -7.07
C GLY A 35 20.67 -6.31 -8.36
N ASN A 36 19.94 -7.29 -8.90
CA ASN A 36 19.23 -7.17 -10.18
C ASN A 36 17.74 -6.83 -10.00
N ALA A 37 17.46 -5.75 -9.28
CA ALA A 37 16.08 -5.30 -9.04
C ALA A 37 15.49 -4.62 -10.29
N SER A 38 14.36 -5.11 -10.78
CA SER A 38 13.59 -4.41 -11.81
C SER A 38 12.73 -3.31 -11.18
N ILE A 39 13.08 -2.04 -11.42
CA ILE A 39 12.35 -0.86 -10.94
C ILE A 39 11.87 -0.01 -12.14
N PRO A 40 10.90 -0.50 -12.92
CA PRO A 40 10.42 0.15 -14.13
C PRO A 40 9.68 1.47 -13.87
N GLY A 41 9.68 2.34 -14.87
CA GLY A 41 8.92 3.59 -14.91
C GLY A 41 7.55 3.41 -15.58
N SER A 42 6.71 4.44 -15.49
CA SER A 42 5.39 4.43 -16.13
C SER A 42 5.51 4.21 -17.65
N GLY A 43 4.80 3.21 -18.16
CA GLY A 43 4.81 2.82 -19.58
C GLY A 43 5.68 1.60 -19.90
N ASP A 44 6.54 1.17 -18.98
CA ASP A 44 7.35 -0.05 -19.16
C ASP A 44 6.51 -1.32 -18.96
N VAL A 45 6.92 -2.42 -19.61
CA VAL A 45 6.20 -3.71 -19.59
C VAL A 45 6.02 -4.26 -18.18
N TYR A 46 7.03 -4.10 -17.32
CA TYR A 46 7.00 -4.60 -15.94
C TYR A 46 6.57 -3.55 -14.91
N TYR A 47 6.00 -2.43 -15.35
CA TYR A 47 5.52 -1.38 -14.47
C TYR A 47 4.29 -1.78 -13.64
N GLY A 48 4.25 -1.30 -12.39
CA GLY A 48 3.13 -1.50 -11.48
C GLY A 48 2.96 -2.94 -10.99
N TYR A 49 1.82 -3.23 -10.35
CA TYR A 49 1.56 -4.55 -9.76
C TYR A 49 1.43 -5.66 -10.80
N GLY A 50 0.75 -5.40 -11.93
CA GLY A 50 0.64 -6.38 -13.02
C GLY A 50 1.98 -6.66 -13.67
N GLY A 51 2.76 -5.63 -13.94
CA GLY A 51 4.10 -5.77 -14.50
C GLY A 51 5.07 -6.50 -13.56
N ALA A 52 5.00 -6.26 -12.25
CA ALA A 52 5.78 -7.00 -11.26
C ALA A 52 5.42 -8.50 -11.25
N PHE A 53 4.13 -8.83 -11.30
CA PHE A 53 3.66 -10.23 -11.44
C PHE A 53 4.21 -10.86 -12.72
N ARG A 54 4.11 -10.15 -13.84
CA ARG A 54 4.59 -10.63 -15.14
C ARG A 54 6.10 -10.85 -15.14
N CYS A 55 6.88 -9.92 -14.59
CA CYS A 55 8.34 -10.00 -14.46
C CYS A 55 8.77 -11.29 -13.74
N MET A 56 8.10 -11.59 -12.61
CA MET A 56 8.36 -12.82 -11.87
C MET A 56 7.92 -14.07 -12.65
N THR A 57 6.78 -14.01 -13.30
CA THR A 57 6.21 -15.15 -14.03
C THR A 57 7.04 -15.55 -15.25
N GLU A 58 7.58 -14.56 -15.96
CA GLU A 58 8.46 -14.77 -17.11
C GLU A 58 9.91 -15.12 -16.71
N GLY A 59 10.19 -15.23 -15.40
CA GLY A 59 11.48 -15.67 -14.87
C GLY A 59 12.58 -14.59 -14.85
N PHE A 60 12.22 -13.31 -15.01
CA PHE A 60 13.18 -12.21 -14.91
C PHE A 60 13.47 -11.80 -13.46
N GLY A 61 12.58 -12.14 -12.53
CA GLY A 61 12.77 -11.98 -11.10
C GLY A 61 12.26 -13.17 -10.31
N ASP A 62 12.90 -13.47 -9.18
CA ASP A 62 12.49 -14.59 -8.33
C ASP A 62 11.31 -14.25 -7.40
N VAL A 63 11.09 -12.95 -7.15
CA VAL A 63 10.11 -12.42 -6.19
C VAL A 63 9.44 -11.18 -6.76
N ALA A 64 8.12 -11.08 -6.60
CA ALA A 64 7.35 -9.87 -6.88
C ALA A 64 6.73 -9.30 -5.59
N PHE A 65 6.94 -8.00 -5.35
CA PHE A 65 6.24 -7.29 -4.29
C PHE A 65 4.89 -6.77 -4.80
N ALA A 66 3.80 -7.40 -4.34
CA ALA A 66 2.44 -7.08 -4.76
C ALA A 66 1.45 -6.96 -3.59
N LYS A 67 0.20 -6.57 -3.87
CA LYS A 67 -0.90 -6.56 -2.90
C LYS A 67 -1.61 -7.92 -2.87
N THR A 68 -2.35 -8.19 -1.81
CA THR A 68 -3.18 -9.39 -1.68
C THR A 68 -4.22 -9.53 -2.79
N THR A 69 -4.73 -8.41 -3.33
CA THR A 69 -5.70 -8.39 -4.43
C THR A 69 -5.05 -8.47 -5.81
N SER A 70 -3.73 -8.26 -5.92
CA SER A 70 -3.05 -8.05 -7.21
C SER A 70 -3.19 -9.20 -8.20
N TYR A 71 -3.36 -10.45 -7.75
CA TYR A 71 -3.64 -11.54 -8.69
C TYR A 71 -4.95 -11.30 -9.45
N GLY A 72 -6.04 -10.99 -8.74
CA GLY A 72 -7.35 -10.79 -9.38
C GLY A 72 -7.37 -9.51 -10.20
N ASP A 73 -6.75 -8.45 -9.67
CA ASP A 73 -6.77 -7.13 -10.30
C ASP A 73 -5.88 -7.04 -11.55
N HIS A 74 -4.82 -7.87 -11.63
CA HIS A 74 -3.75 -7.65 -12.61
C HIS A 74 -3.15 -8.89 -13.28
N CYS A 75 -3.43 -10.10 -12.80
CA CYS A 75 -2.88 -11.33 -13.37
C CYS A 75 -3.97 -12.16 -14.06
N GLU A 76 -5.09 -12.41 -13.36
CA GLU A 76 -6.18 -13.25 -13.83
C GLU A 76 -6.67 -12.83 -15.22
N GLY A 77 -6.75 -13.80 -16.14
CA GLY A 77 -7.19 -13.58 -17.53
C GLY A 77 -6.08 -13.16 -18.50
N ASN A 78 -4.85 -12.92 -18.05
CA ASN A 78 -3.71 -12.70 -18.95
C ASN A 78 -3.10 -14.03 -19.42
N ASP A 79 -2.58 -14.06 -20.64
CA ASP A 79 -1.94 -15.22 -21.26
C ASP A 79 -0.61 -15.62 -20.61
N TRP A 80 0.10 -14.64 -20.06
CA TRP A 80 1.35 -14.84 -19.32
C TRP A 80 1.12 -15.22 -17.85
N CYS A 81 -0.11 -15.20 -17.33
CA CYS A 81 -0.38 -15.48 -15.91
C CYS A 81 -0.52 -17.00 -15.65
N LEU A 82 0.22 -17.51 -14.66
CA LEU A 82 0.06 -18.88 -14.14
C LEU A 82 -1.23 -19.04 -13.34
N ASP A 83 -1.62 -20.29 -13.09
CA ASP A 83 -2.73 -20.61 -12.19
C ASP A 83 -2.45 -20.09 -10.77
N ARG A 84 -3.49 -19.63 -10.06
CA ARG A 84 -3.36 -19.11 -8.69
C ARG A 84 -2.63 -20.07 -7.75
N SER A 85 -2.82 -21.37 -7.94
CA SER A 85 -2.19 -22.41 -7.14
C SER A 85 -0.68 -22.55 -7.36
N GLU A 86 -0.13 -21.95 -8.41
CA GLU A 86 1.31 -21.95 -8.70
C GLU A 86 2.04 -20.82 -7.98
N TYR A 87 1.34 -19.74 -7.60
CA TYR A 87 1.90 -18.71 -6.76
C TYR A 87 1.82 -19.05 -5.27
N ARG A 88 2.80 -18.57 -4.51
CA ARG A 88 2.86 -18.69 -3.05
C ARG A 88 3.12 -17.32 -2.44
N MET A 89 2.17 -16.85 -1.65
CA MET A 89 2.35 -15.67 -0.82
C MET A 89 3.14 -16.05 0.44
N LEU A 90 4.13 -15.25 0.80
CA LEU A 90 4.93 -15.45 2.01
C LEU A 90 4.30 -14.70 3.18
N GLU A 91 4.38 -15.30 4.37
CA GLU A 91 3.95 -14.71 5.64
C GLU A 91 5.14 -14.65 6.62
N PRO A 92 5.20 -13.64 7.52
CA PRO A 92 4.24 -12.56 7.67
C PRO A 92 4.32 -11.52 6.55
N ALA A 93 3.18 -10.95 6.14
CA ALA A 93 3.16 -9.81 5.25
C ALA A 93 3.84 -8.57 5.87
N PHE A 94 4.41 -7.69 5.03
CA PHE A 94 5.09 -6.45 5.45
C PHE A 94 4.20 -5.46 6.20
N GLY A 95 2.88 -5.59 6.09
CA GLY A 95 1.91 -4.75 6.76
C GLY A 95 0.67 -4.49 5.93
N ARG A 96 -0.27 -3.75 6.51
CA ARG A 96 -1.48 -3.30 5.82
C ARG A 96 -1.25 -1.95 5.19
N VAL A 97 -1.61 -1.80 3.91
CA VAL A 97 -1.72 -0.50 3.26
C VAL A 97 -3.11 0.05 3.59
N PRO A 98 -3.23 1.20 4.27
CA PRO A 98 -4.52 1.77 4.63
C PRO A 98 -5.36 2.07 3.40
N SER A 99 -6.66 1.81 3.48
CA SER A 99 -7.63 2.24 2.46
C SER A 99 -7.94 3.73 2.59
N HIS A 100 -8.68 4.27 1.61
CA HIS A 100 -9.27 5.60 1.71
C HIS A 100 -10.14 5.71 2.98
N SER A 101 -10.09 6.88 3.61
CA SER A 101 -10.82 7.20 4.84
C SER A 101 -11.91 8.24 4.60
N VAL A 102 -13.03 8.12 5.31
CA VAL A 102 -14.01 9.21 5.47
C VAL A 102 -13.68 9.92 6.78
N MET A 103 -13.55 11.25 6.74
CA MET A 103 -13.19 12.06 7.91
C MET A 103 -14.27 13.07 8.22
N VAL A 104 -14.50 13.32 9.52
CA VAL A 104 -15.44 14.29 10.04
C VAL A 104 -14.71 15.27 10.96
N ASN A 105 -15.07 16.55 10.90
CA ASN A 105 -14.52 17.57 11.79
C ASN A 105 -15.41 17.71 13.02
N ALA A 106 -15.02 17.06 14.11
CA ALA A 106 -15.78 17.10 15.37
C ALA A 106 -15.85 18.50 15.96
N ASP A 107 -14.77 19.29 15.90
CA ASP A 107 -14.70 20.64 16.46
C ASP A 107 -15.68 21.60 15.76
N ALA A 108 -15.85 21.45 14.44
CA ALA A 108 -16.73 22.32 13.66
C ALA A 108 -18.22 21.98 13.81
N TYR A 109 -18.55 20.72 14.14
CA TYR A 109 -19.93 20.22 14.07
C TYR A 109 -20.51 19.71 15.40
N GLY A 110 -19.66 19.51 16.41
CA GLY A 110 -20.02 18.94 17.71
C GLY A 110 -20.23 17.43 17.68
N ASP A 111 -20.21 16.83 18.88
CA ASP A 111 -20.25 15.37 19.08
C ASP A 111 -21.51 14.73 18.48
N SER A 112 -22.68 15.32 18.72
CA SER A 112 -23.96 14.74 18.27
C SER A 112 -24.06 14.60 16.75
N LYS A 113 -23.56 15.59 16.00
CA LYS A 113 -23.60 15.54 14.53
C LYS A 113 -22.53 14.59 13.99
N THR A 114 -21.37 14.55 14.63
CA THR A 114 -20.29 13.59 14.33
C THR A 114 -20.80 12.16 14.49
N GLU A 115 -21.42 11.85 15.63
CA GLU A 115 -22.00 10.54 15.92
C GLU A 115 -23.08 10.17 14.90
N SER A 116 -23.96 11.12 14.54
CA SER A 116 -25.00 10.88 13.54
C SER A 116 -24.43 10.55 12.16
N ILE A 117 -23.37 11.25 11.72
CA ILE A 117 -22.70 10.99 10.44
C ILE A 117 -22.01 9.61 10.51
N THR A 118 -21.28 9.33 11.58
CA THR A 118 -20.60 8.04 11.77
C THR A 118 -21.60 6.89 11.72
N MET A 119 -22.71 6.97 12.47
CA MET A 119 -23.75 5.94 12.47
C MET A 119 -24.39 5.77 11.09
N ALA A 120 -24.62 6.85 10.34
CA ALA A 120 -25.17 6.77 8.99
C ALA A 120 -24.24 5.99 8.03
N PHE A 121 -22.92 6.20 8.12
CA PHE A 121 -21.96 5.42 7.33
C PHE A 121 -21.89 3.97 7.78
N LEU A 122 -21.89 3.70 9.09
CA LEU A 122 -21.87 2.34 9.63
C LEU A 122 -23.15 1.56 9.28
N ALA A 123 -24.29 2.25 9.14
CA ALA A 123 -25.55 1.63 8.75
C ALA A 123 -25.50 1.03 7.33
N LEU A 124 -24.63 1.52 6.44
CA LEU A 124 -24.42 0.94 5.11
C LEU A 124 -23.90 -0.50 5.16
N ASN A 125 -23.29 -0.92 6.28
CA ASN A 125 -22.82 -2.30 6.43
C ASN A 125 -23.96 -3.31 6.66
N LEU A 126 -25.18 -2.84 6.96
CA LEU A 126 -26.25 -3.70 7.51
C LEU A 126 -27.02 -4.47 6.44
N ASP A 127 -27.14 -3.94 5.23
CA ASP A 127 -27.91 -4.55 4.14
C ASP A 127 -27.12 -4.65 2.83
N LEU A 128 -27.69 -5.35 1.84
CA LEU A 128 -27.04 -5.60 0.55
C LEU A 128 -26.92 -4.34 -0.30
N GLU A 129 -27.85 -3.40 -0.17
CA GLU A 129 -27.85 -2.16 -0.96
C GLU A 129 -26.74 -1.23 -0.46
N GLY A 130 -26.63 -1.04 0.85
CA GLY A 130 -25.55 -0.30 1.49
C GLY A 130 -24.17 -0.88 1.18
N LYS A 131 -24.01 -2.20 1.24
CA LYS A 131 -22.75 -2.85 0.85
C LYS A 131 -22.43 -2.65 -0.63
N SER A 132 -23.43 -2.69 -1.51
CA SER A 132 -23.24 -2.39 -2.94
C SER A 132 -22.78 -0.94 -3.17
N ILE A 133 -23.28 0.01 -2.39
CA ILE A 133 -22.84 1.41 -2.42
C ILE A 133 -21.38 1.51 -1.97
N LEU A 134 -21.03 0.88 -0.85
CA LEU A 134 -19.65 0.87 -0.34
C LEU A 134 -18.68 0.27 -1.36
N GLU A 135 -19.03 -0.86 -1.97
CA GLU A 135 -18.19 -1.48 -3.01
C GLU A 135 -18.04 -0.55 -4.23
N SER A 136 -19.14 0.07 -4.68
CA SER A 136 -19.12 0.88 -5.90
C SER A 136 -18.43 2.24 -5.73
N VAL A 137 -18.53 2.84 -4.55
CA VAL A 137 -18.02 4.19 -4.27
C VAL A 137 -16.64 4.14 -3.60
N MET A 138 -16.49 3.27 -2.60
CA MET A 138 -15.30 3.19 -1.76
C MET A 138 -14.39 2.00 -2.12
N GLY A 139 -14.84 1.08 -2.99
CA GLY A 139 -14.06 -0.10 -3.36
C GLY A 139 -13.84 -1.05 -2.19
N THR A 140 -14.79 -1.11 -1.25
CA THR A 140 -14.68 -1.96 -0.05
C THR A 140 -16.04 -2.59 0.30
N PRO A 141 -16.05 -3.85 0.76
CA PRO A 141 -17.29 -4.54 1.13
C PRO A 141 -17.89 -4.04 2.46
N GLY A 142 -17.19 -3.15 3.16
CA GLY A 142 -17.61 -2.61 4.45
C GLY A 142 -16.72 -1.45 4.93
N ILE A 143 -17.20 -0.74 5.95
CA ILE A 143 -16.48 0.34 6.62
C ILE A 143 -16.49 0.15 8.15
N SER A 144 -15.47 0.64 8.83
CA SER A 144 -15.39 0.61 10.30
C SER A 144 -14.94 1.96 10.83
N GLU A 145 -15.45 2.33 12.01
CA GLU A 145 -14.94 3.47 12.76
C GLU A 145 -13.58 3.11 13.38
N VAL A 146 -12.58 3.95 13.12
CA VAL A 146 -11.20 3.80 13.61
C VAL A 146 -10.59 5.18 13.83
N ASP A 147 -9.65 5.28 14.76
CA ASP A 147 -8.81 6.47 14.90
C ASP A 147 -7.61 6.43 13.94
N THR A 148 -6.95 7.59 13.80
CA THR A 148 -5.79 7.75 12.92
C THR A 148 -4.63 6.82 13.29
N SER A 149 -4.40 6.57 14.58
CA SER A 149 -3.30 5.72 15.05
C SER A 149 -3.54 4.26 14.67
N SER A 150 -4.77 3.78 14.82
CA SER A 150 -5.21 2.44 14.48
C SER A 150 -5.23 2.21 12.97
N HIS A 151 -5.62 3.23 12.19
CA HIS A 151 -5.68 3.12 10.72
C HIS A 151 -4.32 3.26 10.05
N LEU A 152 -3.48 4.21 10.49
CA LEU A 152 -2.23 4.55 9.83
C LEU A 152 -0.98 4.08 10.56
N GLY A 153 -1.05 3.73 11.85
CA GLY A 153 0.13 3.59 12.72
C GLY A 153 1.22 2.68 12.17
N SER A 154 0.88 1.44 11.80
CA SER A 154 1.86 0.50 11.24
C SER A 154 2.41 0.95 9.88
N TYR A 155 1.56 1.59 9.07
CA TYR A 155 1.95 2.11 7.76
C TYR A 155 2.90 3.30 7.94
N SER A 156 2.53 4.28 8.75
CA SER A 156 3.35 5.45 9.09
C SER A 156 4.69 5.06 9.70
N ALA A 157 4.73 4.02 10.55
CA ALA A 157 5.98 3.51 11.11
C ALA A 157 6.91 2.96 10.02
N ALA A 158 6.39 2.12 9.10
CA ALA A 158 7.17 1.59 8.00
C ALA A 158 7.64 2.69 7.04
N ILE A 159 6.73 3.58 6.63
CA ILE A 159 7.05 4.67 5.72
C ILE A 159 8.08 5.61 6.34
N GLY A 160 8.00 5.89 7.64
CA GLY A 160 8.96 6.74 8.35
C GLY A 160 10.40 6.20 8.39
N SER A 161 10.61 4.91 8.09
CA SER A 161 11.94 4.31 7.97
C SER A 161 12.55 4.46 6.57
N ILE A 162 11.85 5.04 5.60
CA ILE A 162 12.39 5.28 4.26
C ILE A 162 13.34 6.49 4.30
N PRO A 163 14.55 6.40 3.72
CA PRO A 163 15.48 7.53 3.68
C PRO A 163 14.88 8.72 2.92
N GLY A 164 15.10 9.93 3.44
CA GLY A 164 14.65 11.20 2.88
C GLY A 164 13.15 11.40 2.79
N ILE A 165 12.33 10.48 3.32
CA ILE A 165 10.87 10.54 3.16
C ILE A 165 10.25 11.74 3.87
N ALA A 166 10.78 12.09 5.05
CA ALA A 166 10.31 13.24 5.83
C ALA A 166 10.60 14.54 5.08
N ALA A 167 11.85 14.73 4.64
CA ALA A 167 12.27 15.87 3.85
C ALA A 167 11.47 15.99 2.53
N TYR A 168 11.24 14.87 1.84
CA TYR A 168 10.41 14.84 0.63
C TYR A 168 8.98 15.35 0.88
N PHE A 169 8.34 14.92 1.97
CA PHE A 169 6.99 15.37 2.29
C PHE A 169 6.96 16.83 2.76
N GLU A 170 7.98 17.28 3.49
CA GLU A 170 8.13 18.67 3.92
C GLU A 170 8.35 19.61 2.72
N ASP A 171 9.22 19.28 1.78
CA ASP A 171 9.41 20.10 0.57
C ASP A 171 8.13 20.19 -0.28
N LYS A 172 7.43 19.06 -0.42
CA LYS A 172 6.27 18.96 -1.30
C LYS A 172 4.98 19.54 -0.71
N TYR A 173 4.81 19.50 0.60
CA TYR A 173 3.56 19.85 1.28
C TYR A 173 3.75 20.75 2.52
N GLY A 174 4.98 21.05 2.91
CA GLY A 174 5.29 22.06 3.91
C GLY A 174 4.82 23.42 3.39
N ASN A 175 3.97 24.07 4.19
CA ASN A 175 3.54 25.43 3.93
C ASN A 175 4.62 26.43 4.32
#